data_AF-A0A2T2TUB0-F1
#
_entry.id   AF-A0A2T2TUB0-F1
#
_cell.length_a   1.000
_cell.length_b   1.000
_cell.length_c   1.000
_cell.angle_alpha   90.00
_cell.angle_beta   90.00
_cell.angle_gamma   90.00
#
_symmetry.space_group_name_H-M   'P 1'
#
loop_
_entity.id
_entity.type
_entity.pdbx_description
1 polymer ?
#
loop_
_entity_poly.entity_id
_entity_poly.type
_entity_poly.pdbx_seq_one_letter_code
_entity_poly.pdbx_strand_id
1 'polypeptide(L)'
;MALTTNCDLTPTNENNPTEEQALSSAQGIRTLTVGMQEFYATDALNATVPRAVSITSREIAINNTFSNLVEMEAGGDNLSTSNANIEAIWSNNYRVVRMAEDLIENAPQVSDGPREHCALVRAGPDHDELRRNGVF
;
A
#
# COMPACT_ATOMS: atom_id res chain seq x y z
N MET A 1 8.01 1.41 -55.21
CA MET A 1 7.69 2.06 -53.93
C MET A 1 7.31 0.96 -52.94
N ALA A 2 8.21 0.61 -52.02
CA ALA A 2 7.92 -0.33 -50.95
C ALA A 2 7.36 0.46 -49.76
N LEU A 3 6.14 0.13 -49.32
CA LEU A 3 5.57 0.64 -48.07
C LEU A 3 6.25 -0.10 -46.92
N THR A 4 7.11 0.59 -46.17
CA THR A 4 7.64 0.08 -44.91
C THR A 4 6.54 0.14 -43.85
N THR A 5 5.83 -0.96 -43.64
CA THR A 5 5.03 -1.16 -42.43
C THR A 5 5.99 -1.26 -41.25
N ASN A 6 6.12 -0.20 -40.46
CA ASN A 6 6.89 -0.23 -39.23
C ASN A 6 6.06 -0.99 -38.18
N CYS A 7 6.50 -2.18 -37.78
CA CYS A 7 5.88 -2.89 -36.67
C CYS A 7 6.30 -2.21 -35.36
N ASP A 8 5.31 -1.81 -34.56
CA ASP A 8 5.56 -1.34 -33.20
C ASP A 8 6.07 -2.51 -32.35
N LEU A 9 7.34 -2.44 -31.93
CA LEU A 9 8.00 -3.43 -31.07
C LEU A 9 7.83 -3.11 -29.57
N THR A 10 7.05 -2.09 -29.24
CA THR A 10 6.71 -1.70 -27.87
C THR A 10 5.24 -2.00 -27.57
N PRO A 11 4.87 -3.27 -27.38
CA PRO A 11 3.51 -3.60 -26.99
C PRO A 11 3.18 -2.94 -25.64
N THR A 12 2.04 -2.24 -25.58
CA THR A 12 1.53 -1.66 -24.33
C THR A 12 1.15 -2.78 -23.37
N ASN A 13 1.78 -2.83 -22.19
CA ASN A 13 1.40 -3.76 -21.14
C ASN A 13 0.17 -3.22 -20.39
N GLU A 14 -1.02 -3.69 -20.76
CA GLU A 14 -2.27 -3.28 -20.12
C GLU A 14 -2.33 -3.63 -18.61
N ASN A 15 -1.52 -4.59 -18.14
CA ASN A 15 -1.45 -4.97 -16.73
C ASN A 15 -0.48 -4.12 -15.91
N ASN A 16 0.19 -3.14 -16.52
CA ASN A 16 1.13 -2.26 -15.83
C ASN A 16 0.76 -0.80 -16.11
N PRO A 17 -0.33 -0.30 -15.48
CA PRO A 17 -0.72 1.09 -15.63
C PRO A 17 0.46 1.99 -15.23
N THR A 18 0.67 3.06 -15.99
CA THR A 18 1.65 4.07 -15.60
C THR A 18 1.15 4.81 -14.36
N GLU A 19 2.08 5.40 -13.59
CA GLU A 19 1.76 6.22 -12.44
C GLU A 19 0.80 7.37 -12.81
N GLU A 20 1.01 8.01 -13.96
CA GLU A 20 0.11 9.03 -14.49
C GLU A 20 -1.31 8.48 -14.75
N GLN A 21 -1.44 7.28 -15.32
CA GLN A 21 -2.76 6.65 -15.55
C GLN A 21 -3.45 6.27 -14.24
N ALA A 22 -2.69 5.82 -13.23
CA ALA A 22 -3.22 5.45 -11.92
C ALA A 22 -3.66 6.68 -11.11
N LEU A 23 -2.95 7.80 -11.21
CA LEU A 23 -3.18 8.98 -10.38
C LEU A 23 -4.10 10.04 -11.02
N SER A 24 -4.32 9.99 -12.34
CA SER A 24 -5.14 10.98 -13.05
C SER A 24 -6.64 10.65 -13.16
N SER A 25 -7.07 9.47 -12.71
CA SER A 25 -8.46 9.00 -12.89
C SER A 25 -9.11 8.54 -11.58
N ALA A 26 -10.43 8.72 -11.47
CA ALA A 26 -11.15 8.38 -10.22
C ALA A 26 -11.11 6.87 -9.96
N GLN A 27 -11.14 6.07 -11.02
CA GLN A 27 -10.98 4.62 -10.94
C GLN A 27 -9.55 4.23 -10.53
N GLY A 28 -8.54 4.93 -11.04
CA GLY A 28 -7.14 4.70 -10.68
C GLY A 28 -6.89 4.97 -9.19
N ILE A 29 -7.36 6.11 -8.68
CA ILE A 29 -7.27 6.47 -7.25
C ILE A 29 -7.98 5.45 -6.35
N ARG A 30 -9.18 4.98 -6.73
CA ARG A 30 -9.89 3.92 -5.99
C ARG A 30 -9.12 2.61 -6.00
N THR A 31 -8.56 2.24 -7.15
CA THR A 31 -7.73 1.03 -7.29
C THR A 31 -6.48 1.10 -6.42
N LEU A 32 -5.78 2.24 -6.43
CA LEU A 32 -4.61 2.48 -5.58
C LEU A 32 -4.98 2.42 -4.09
N THR A 33 -6.14 2.96 -3.69
CA THR A 33 -6.61 2.89 -2.30
C THR A 33 -6.79 1.44 -1.84
N VAL A 34 -7.43 0.60 -2.66
CA VAL A 34 -7.62 -0.83 -2.35
C VAL A 34 -6.28 -1.56 -2.33
N GLY A 35 -5.40 -1.30 -3.29
CA GLY A 35 -4.05 -1.88 -3.33
C GLY A 35 -3.19 -1.48 -2.13
N MET A 36 -3.30 -0.23 -1.66
CA MET A 36 -2.62 0.22 -0.45
C MET A 36 -3.11 -0.53 0.79
N GLN A 37 -4.43 -0.72 0.92
CA GLN A 37 -5.01 -1.47 2.05
C GLN A 37 -4.61 -2.95 2.02
N GLU A 38 -4.63 -3.57 0.84
CA GLU A 38 -4.18 -4.95 0.64
C GLU A 38 -2.71 -5.10 1.02
N PHE A 39 -1.82 -4.30 0.42
CA PHE A 39 -0.39 -4.34 0.69
C PHE A 39 -0.06 -4.07 2.17
N TYR A 40 -0.78 -3.14 2.81
CA TYR A 40 -0.62 -2.92 4.25
C TYR A 40 -0.97 -4.19 5.04
N ALA A 41 -2.09 -4.84 4.72
CA ALA A 41 -2.58 -6.02 5.42
C ALA A 41 -1.70 -7.25 5.20
N THR A 42 -1.16 -7.45 3.99
CA THR A 42 -0.44 -8.67 3.60
C THR A 42 1.06 -8.57 3.81
N ASP A 43 1.67 -7.42 3.53
CA ASP A 43 3.12 -7.24 3.54
C ASP A 43 3.62 -6.41 4.72
N ALA A 44 3.04 -5.23 4.95
CA ALA A 44 3.51 -4.32 6.01
C ALA A 44 3.23 -4.88 7.42
N LEU A 45 2.00 -5.35 7.66
CA LEU A 45 1.64 -5.99 8.93
C LEU A 45 2.40 -7.30 9.14
N ASN A 46 2.60 -8.10 8.09
CA ASN A 46 3.36 -9.34 8.19
C ASN A 46 4.84 -9.10 8.53
N ALA A 47 5.46 -8.04 7.99
CA ALA A 47 6.81 -7.67 8.39
C ALA A 47 6.88 -7.19 9.85
N THR A 48 5.85 -6.50 10.34
CA THR A 48 5.87 -5.86 11.66
C THR A 48 5.45 -6.80 12.79
N VAL A 49 4.29 -7.44 12.67
CA VAL A 49 3.68 -8.19 13.78
C VAL A 49 4.36 -9.56 13.96
N PRO A 50 4.19 -10.55 13.06
CA PRO A 50 4.73 -11.86 13.30
C PRO A 50 6.26 -11.87 13.19
N ARG A 51 6.87 -11.09 12.29
CA ARG A 51 8.33 -11.12 12.09
C ARG A 51 9.08 -10.23 13.08
N ALA A 52 8.78 -8.93 13.16
CA ALA A 52 9.54 -8.06 14.06
C ALA A 52 9.20 -8.30 15.52
N VAL A 53 7.93 -8.17 15.91
CA VAL A 53 7.53 -8.17 17.32
C VAL A 53 7.48 -9.59 17.88
N SER A 54 6.79 -10.52 17.22
CA SER A 54 6.54 -11.84 17.81
C SER A 54 7.78 -12.76 17.85
N ILE A 55 8.68 -12.71 16.86
CA ILE A 55 9.94 -13.47 16.90
C ILE A 55 10.87 -12.91 17.99
N THR A 56 11.08 -11.59 18.00
CA THR A 56 12.05 -10.97 18.93
C THR A 56 11.59 -11.01 20.39
N SER A 57 10.28 -10.99 20.62
CA SER A 57 9.68 -11.20 21.95
C SER A 57 9.57 -12.68 22.36
N ARG A 58 9.89 -13.61 21.45
CA ARG A 58 9.75 -15.08 21.63
C ARG A 58 8.32 -15.57 21.84
N GLU A 59 7.33 -14.84 21.34
CA GLU A 59 5.93 -15.28 21.28
C GLU A 59 5.69 -16.30 20.15
N ILE A 60 6.48 -16.21 19.08
CA ILE A 60 6.50 -17.18 17.98
C ILE A 60 7.90 -17.75 17.84
N ALA A 61 8.01 -19.08 17.87
CA ALA A 61 9.27 -19.79 17.64
C ALA A 61 9.49 -20.08 16.16
N ILE A 62 10.74 -19.98 15.70
CA ILE A 62 11.11 -20.32 14.33
C ILE A 62 11.47 -21.80 14.24
N ASN A 63 10.76 -22.54 13.39
CA ASN A 63 10.96 -23.99 13.18
C ASN A 63 11.50 -24.34 11.79
N ASN A 64 11.85 -23.34 10.97
CA ASN A 64 12.36 -23.51 9.62
C ASN A 64 13.88 -23.25 9.59
N THR A 65 14.49 -23.44 8.41
CA THR A 65 15.93 -23.28 8.21
C THR A 65 16.30 -21.98 7.49
N PHE A 66 15.39 -21.00 7.42
CA PHE A 66 15.70 -19.72 6.79
C PHE A 66 16.59 -18.90 7.72
N SER A 67 17.85 -18.69 7.31
CA SER A 67 18.86 -18.02 8.15
C SER A 67 18.39 -16.66 8.64
N ASN A 68 17.75 -15.88 7.78
CA ASN A 68 17.23 -14.56 8.13
C ASN A 68 16.18 -14.56 9.25
N LEU A 69 15.42 -15.64 9.45
CA LEU A 69 14.46 -15.77 10.56
C LEU A 69 15.14 -16.32 11.82
N VAL A 70 16.05 -17.29 11.67
CA VAL A 70 16.84 -17.84 12.77
C VAL A 70 17.71 -16.76 13.43
N GLU A 71 18.34 -15.91 12.62
CA GLU A 71 19.11 -14.75 13.08
C GLU A 71 18.24 -13.77 13.87
N MET A 72 17.00 -13.52 13.44
CA MET A 72 16.06 -12.66 14.16
C MET A 72 15.65 -13.24 15.53
N GLU A 73 15.46 -14.56 15.62
CA GLU A 73 15.15 -15.24 16.88
C GLU A 73 16.35 -15.25 17.85
N ALA A 74 17.57 -15.39 17.31
CA ALA A 74 18.79 -15.31 18.09
C ALA A 74 19.08 -13.88 18.58
N GLY A 75 18.89 -12.88 17.72
CA GLY A 75 19.17 -11.48 17.99
C GLY A 75 20.67 -11.17 18.24
N GLY A 76 20.95 -9.94 18.65
CA GLY A 76 22.30 -9.50 19.05
C GLY A 76 23.33 -9.56 17.91
N ASP A 77 24.55 -9.98 18.23
CA ASP A 77 25.68 -10.03 17.29
C ASP A 77 25.49 -11.05 16.14
N ASN A 78 24.52 -11.95 16.27
CA ASN A 78 24.18 -12.92 15.22
C ASN A 78 23.27 -12.32 14.14
N LEU A 79 22.74 -11.11 14.36
CA LEU A 79 21.83 -10.46 13.44
C LEU A 79 22.59 -9.72 12.35
N SER A 80 22.52 -10.23 11.11
CA SER A 80 23.17 -9.57 9.97
C SER A 80 22.59 -8.18 9.69
N THR A 81 23.46 -7.23 9.35
CA THR A 81 23.06 -5.89 8.89
C THR A 81 22.36 -5.90 7.54
N SER A 82 22.48 -7.00 6.78
CA SER A 82 21.82 -7.21 5.48
C SER A 82 20.62 -8.15 5.56
N ASN A 83 19.99 -8.28 6.73
CA ASN A 83 18.84 -9.16 6.91
C ASN A 83 17.58 -8.57 6.25
N ALA A 84 17.09 -9.24 5.20
CA ALA A 84 15.94 -8.79 4.42
C ALA A 84 14.63 -8.67 5.23
N ASN A 85 14.45 -9.42 6.31
CA ASN A 85 13.26 -9.28 7.15
C ASN A 85 13.31 -8.00 7.98
N ILE A 86 14.50 -7.56 8.42
CA ILE A 86 14.65 -6.27 9.11
C ILE A 86 14.40 -5.14 8.12
N GLU A 87 14.95 -5.25 6.91
CA GLU A 87 14.72 -4.26 5.86
C GLU A 87 13.23 -4.13 5.54
N ALA A 88 12.52 -5.26 5.42
CA ALA A 88 11.08 -5.30 5.14
C ALA A 88 10.22 -4.57 6.18
N ILE A 89 10.65 -4.50 7.45
CA ILE A 89 9.97 -3.71 8.49
C ILE A 89 9.89 -2.25 8.05
N TRP A 90 10.94 -1.71 7.46
CA TRP A 90 10.99 -0.33 7.03
C TRP A 90 10.45 -0.15 5.64
N SER A 91 10.96 -0.91 4.67
CA SER A 91 10.66 -0.70 3.25
C SER A 91 9.18 -0.90 2.93
N ASN A 92 8.51 -1.89 3.53
CA ASN A 92 7.07 -2.10 3.32
C ASN A 92 6.26 -0.96 3.93
N ASN A 93 6.57 -0.54 5.15
CA ASN A 93 5.85 0.56 5.80
C ASN A 93 6.05 1.89 5.06
N TYR A 94 7.27 2.19 4.61
CA TYR A 94 7.53 3.40 3.80
C TYR A 94 6.86 3.35 2.43
N ARG A 95 6.69 2.16 1.85
CA ARG A 95 5.91 2.02 0.61
C ARG A 95 4.43 2.33 0.84
N VAL A 96 3.85 1.93 1.97
CA VAL A 96 2.48 2.32 2.35
C VAL A 96 2.38 3.82 2.53
N VAL A 97 3.34 4.44 3.23
CA VAL A 97 3.39 5.90 3.39
C VAL A 97 3.44 6.58 2.04
N ARG A 98 4.30 6.14 1.12
CA ARG A 98 4.37 6.73 -0.22
C ARG A 98 3.04 6.63 -0.98
N MET A 99 2.39 5.46 -0.97
CA MET A 99 1.06 5.31 -1.59
C MET A 99 0.02 6.22 -0.94
N ALA A 100 0.10 6.44 0.38
CA ALA A 100 -0.79 7.36 1.08
C ALA A 100 -0.54 8.83 0.68
N GLU A 101 0.71 9.25 0.57
CA GLU A 101 1.07 10.58 0.07
C GLU A 101 0.57 10.78 -1.37
N ASP A 102 0.77 9.79 -2.26
CA ASP A 102 0.28 9.84 -3.63
C ASP A 102 -1.25 10.03 -3.66
N LEU A 103 -2.00 9.36 -2.78
CA LEU A 103 -3.45 9.54 -2.64
C LEU A 103 -3.82 10.92 -2.11
N ILE A 104 -3.12 11.44 -1.10
CA ILE A 104 -3.37 12.76 -0.51
C ILE A 104 -3.17 13.87 -1.55
N GLU A 105 -2.10 13.78 -2.34
CA GLU A 105 -1.74 14.78 -3.34
C GLU A 105 -2.67 14.74 -4.57
N ASN A 106 -3.02 13.55 -5.06
CA ASN A 106 -3.67 13.39 -6.36
C ASN A 106 -5.19 13.22 -6.28
N ALA A 107 -5.74 12.62 -5.21
CA ALA A 107 -7.18 12.40 -5.11
C ALA A 107 -8.02 13.69 -5.24
N PRO A 108 -7.61 14.86 -4.68
CA PRO A 108 -8.36 16.11 -4.85
C PRO A 108 -8.35 16.67 -6.27
N GLN A 109 -7.37 16.28 -7.11
CA GLN A 109 -7.19 16.80 -8.47
C GLN A 109 -8.08 16.09 -9.49
N VAL A 110 -8.58 14.92 -9.15
CA VAL A 110 -9.42 14.11 -10.02
C VAL A 110 -10.87 14.56 -9.88
N SER A 111 -11.48 15.05 -10.96
CA SER A 111 -12.91 15.32 -10.96
C SER A 111 -13.67 14.00 -10.95
N ASP A 112 -14.43 13.75 -9.88
CA ASP A 112 -15.49 12.77 -9.92
C ASP A 112 -16.39 13.10 -11.12
N GLY A 113 -16.58 12.15 -12.03
CA GLY A 113 -17.65 12.24 -13.04
C GLY A 113 -19.02 12.48 -12.38
N PRO A 114 -20.11 12.57 -13.17
CA PRO A 114 -21.44 12.94 -12.67
C PRO A 114 -21.76 12.28 -11.31
N ARG A 115 -22.03 13.13 -10.33
CA ARG A 115 -22.04 12.91 -8.88
C ARG A 115 -22.90 11.75 -8.37
N GLU A 116 -22.49 10.49 -8.57
CA GLU A 116 -23.29 9.34 -8.13
C GLU A 116 -22.60 8.39 -7.14
N HIS A 117 -21.42 8.72 -6.61
CA HIS A 117 -20.80 7.85 -5.58
C HIS A 117 -20.17 8.55 -4.37
N CYS A 118 -20.09 9.89 -4.37
CA CYS A 118 -19.63 10.69 -3.23
C CYS A 118 -20.78 11.20 -2.34
N ALA A 119 -21.94 10.52 -2.36
CA ALA A 119 -22.98 10.71 -1.35
C ALA A 119 -22.63 10.00 -0.03
N LEU A 120 -21.69 9.05 0.00
CA LEU A 120 -21.44 8.23 1.18
C LEU A 120 -20.52 8.87 2.24
N VAL A 121 -19.62 9.79 1.87
CA VAL A 121 -18.76 10.48 2.87
C VAL A 121 -19.40 11.78 3.38
N ARG A 122 -20.35 12.35 2.63
CA ARG A 122 -21.09 13.58 3.03
C ARG A 122 -22.48 13.31 3.63
N ALA A 123 -22.89 12.05 3.74
CA ALA A 123 -24.15 11.64 4.38
C ALA A 123 -23.96 11.17 5.84
N GLY A 124 -22.79 11.37 6.43
CA GLY A 124 -22.68 11.42 7.89
C GLY A 124 -23.25 12.75 8.38
N PRO A 125 -24.08 12.79 9.44
CA PRO A 125 -24.58 14.04 9.98
C PRO A 125 -23.39 14.96 10.28
N ASP A 126 -23.49 16.21 9.82
CA ASP A 126 -22.51 17.25 10.10
C ASP A 126 -22.25 17.28 11.61
N HIS A 127 -21.00 17.45 12.02
CA HIS A 127 -20.63 17.56 13.43
C HIS A 127 -21.47 18.64 14.16
N ASP A 128 -21.91 19.68 13.43
CA ASP A 128 -22.84 20.68 13.93
C ASP A 128 -24.31 20.19 14.05
N GLU A 129 -24.72 19.20 13.27
CA GLU A 129 -26.01 18.52 13.38
C GLU A 129 -26.04 17.54 14.56
N LEU A 130 -24.93 16.84 14.81
CA LEU A 130 -24.77 15.97 15.98
C LEU A 130 -24.81 16.76 17.31
N ARG A 131 -24.25 17.97 17.34
CA ARG A 131 -24.37 18.90 18.48
C ARG A 131 -25.79 19.44 18.68
N ARG A 132 -26.53 19.71 17.60
CA ARG A 132 -27.92 20.14 17.68
C ARG A 132 -28.85 19.02 18.16
N ASN A 133 -28.54 17.77 17.83
CA ASN A 133 -29.35 16.61 18.19
C ASN A 133 -28.94 15.93 19.52
N GLY A 134 -28.02 16.53 20.27
CA GLY A 134 -27.69 16.10 21.64
C GLY A 134 -27.07 14.69 21.73
N VAL A 135 -26.38 14.25 20.68
CA VAL A 135 -25.69 12.94 20.64
C VAL A 135 -24.27 13.04 21.24
N PHE A 136 -23.83 14.26 21.58
CA PHE A 136 -22.67 14.57 22.43
C PHE A 136 -23.02 15.69 23.42
#